data_AF-A0AAT9PBQ7-F1
#
_entry.id   AF-A0AAT9PBQ7-F1
#
_cell.length_a   1.000
_cell.length_b   1.000
_cell.length_c   1.000
_cell.angle_alpha   90.00
_cell.angle_beta   90.00
_cell.angle_gamma   90.00
#
_symmetry.space_group_name_H-M   'P 1'
#
loop_
_entity.id
_entity.type
_entity.pdbx_description
1 polymer ?
#
loop_
_entity_poly.entity_id
_entity_poly.type
_entity_poly.pdbx_seq_one_letter_code
_entity_poly.pdbx_strand_id
1 'polypeptide(L)'
;MENYDAQALQKKYEHWHDLHQQIHEAQEKWREASALLSELQTYYQSEQWRRDYENNVAVECADNVHSILSEDALWSALTDHQEQAIRWMRLGLDAIDH
;
A
#
# COMPACT_ATOMS: atom_id res chain seq x y z
N MET A 1 -28.47 2.02 -35.01
CA MET A 1 -27.48 3.05 -34.62
C MET A 1 -27.63 3.25 -33.13
N GLU A 2 -26.57 3.04 -32.36
CA GLU A 2 -26.57 3.50 -30.97
C GLU A 2 -26.74 5.02 -30.97
N ASN A 3 -27.73 5.50 -30.24
CA ASN A 3 -27.97 6.94 -30.07
C ASN A 3 -27.23 7.36 -28.78
N TYR A 4 -26.10 8.04 -28.92
CA TYR A 4 -25.31 8.49 -27.79
C TYR A 4 -25.80 9.83 -27.25
N ASP A 5 -26.00 9.93 -25.93
CA ASP A 5 -26.22 11.21 -25.24
C ASP A 5 -24.87 11.82 -24.84
N ALA A 6 -24.47 12.87 -25.55
CA ALA A 6 -23.20 13.57 -25.32
C ALA A 6 -23.07 14.12 -23.89
N GLN A 7 -24.16 14.58 -23.27
CA GLN A 7 -24.12 15.12 -21.92
C GLN A 7 -23.92 14.01 -20.89
N ALA A 8 -24.51 12.84 -21.12
CA ALA A 8 -24.28 11.66 -20.28
C ALA A 8 -22.84 11.15 -20.39
N LEU A 9 -22.26 11.18 -21.60
CA LEU A 9 -20.85 10.80 -21.82
C LEU A 9 -19.88 11.78 -21.15
N GLN A 10 -20.15 13.08 -21.21
CA GLN A 10 -19.34 14.11 -20.53
C GLN A 10 -19.24 13.85 -19.02
N LYS A 11 -20.36 13.54 -18.37
CA LYS A 11 -20.38 13.20 -16.93
C LYS A 11 -19.56 11.95 -16.60
N LYS A 12 -19.58 10.94 -17.48
CA LYS A 12 -18.75 9.74 -17.31
C LYS A 12 -17.26 10.06 -17.42
N TYR A 13 -16.89 10.93 -18.37
CA TYR A 13 -15.50 11.35 -18.55
C TYR A 13 -15.00 12.17 -17.35
N GLU A 14 -15.80 13.10 -16.84
CA GLU A 14 -15.47 13.87 -15.62
C GLU A 14 -15.27 12.96 -14.41
N HIS A 15 -16.15 11.97 -14.25
CA HIS A 15 -16.00 10.99 -13.18
C HIS A 15 -14.75 10.13 -13.35
N TRP A 16 -14.45 9.68 -14.58
CA TRP A 16 -13.21 8.96 -14.87
C TRP A 16 -11.98 9.81 -14.55
N HIS A 17 -12.01 11.11 -14.86
CA HIS A 17 -10.89 12.03 -14.58
C HIS A 17 -10.61 12.16 -13.07
N ASP A 18 -11.66 12.31 -12.26
CA ASP A 18 -11.57 12.34 -10.80
C ASP A 18 -10.97 11.04 -10.24
N LEU A 19 -11.48 9.88 -10.69
CA LEU A 19 -10.95 8.58 -10.30
C LEU A 19 -9.47 8.42 -10.70
N HIS A 20 -9.11 8.85 -11.91
CA HIS A 20 -7.74 8.78 -12.40
C HIS A 20 -6.79 9.62 -11.54
N GLN A 21 -7.21 10.81 -11.11
CA GLN A 21 -6.43 11.62 -10.18
C GLN A 21 -6.24 10.92 -8.82
N GLN A 22 -7.31 10.37 -8.25
CA GLN A 22 -7.23 9.66 -6.96
C GLN A 22 -6.30 8.44 -7.02
N ILE A 23 -6.29 7.71 -8.15
CA ILE A 23 -5.36 6.59 -8.38
C ILE A 23 -3.91 7.09 -8.39
N HIS A 24 -3.63 8.21 -9.08
CA HIS A 24 -2.29 8.79 -9.09
C HIS A 24 -1.83 9.22 -7.69
N GLU A 25 -2.70 9.85 -6.91
CA GLU A 25 -2.40 10.21 -5.52
C GLU A 25 -2.16 8.98 -4.64
N ALA A 26 -2.94 7.90 -4.84
CA ALA A 26 -2.73 6.64 -4.14
C ALA A 26 -1.39 5.99 -4.49
N GLN A 27 -0.92 6.11 -5.75
CA GLN A 27 0.40 5.62 -6.17
C GLN A 27 1.55 6.38 -5.47
N GLU A 28 1.45 7.69 -5.31
CA GLU A 28 2.47 8.47 -4.60
C GLU A 28 2.47 8.15 -3.10
N LYS A 29 1.30 8.03 -2.47
CA LYS A 29 1.19 7.56 -1.07
C LYS A 29 1.77 6.15 -0.90
N TRP A 30 1.56 5.28 -1.88
CA TRP A 30 2.13 3.95 -1.88
C TRP A 30 3.65 3.98 -1.92
N ARG A 31 4.25 4.86 -2.73
CA ARG A 31 5.72 5.02 -2.78
C ARG A 31 6.29 5.48 -1.45
N GLU A 32 5.64 6.45 -0.81
CA GLU A 32 6.03 6.92 0.53
C GLU A 32 5.94 5.79 1.57
N ALA A 33 4.81 5.08 1.62
CA ALA A 33 4.62 3.94 2.51
C ALA A 33 5.65 2.82 2.26
N SER A 34 6.00 2.57 1.00
CA SER A 34 7.02 1.57 0.62
C SER A 34 8.40 1.94 1.13
N ALA A 35 8.77 3.22 1.05
CA ALA A 35 10.06 3.71 1.55
C ALA A 35 10.16 3.53 3.07
N LEU A 36 9.11 3.90 3.81
CA LEU A 36 9.02 3.69 5.26
C LEU A 36 9.13 2.20 5.62
N LEU A 37 8.37 1.34 4.93
CA LEU A 37 8.39 -0.09 5.18
C LEU A 37 9.74 -0.73 4.87
N SER A 38 10.47 -0.23 3.87
CA SER A 38 11.82 -0.71 3.54
C SER A 38 12.83 -0.40 4.66
N GLU A 39 12.73 0.77 5.29
CA GLU A 39 13.53 1.09 6.47
C GLU A 39 13.19 0.16 7.65
N LEU A 40 11.90 -0.03 7.92
CA LEU A 40 11.44 -0.95 8.96
C LEU A 40 11.86 -2.40 8.69
N GLN A 41 11.86 -2.84 7.43
CA GLN A 41 12.35 -4.15 7.01
C GLN A 41 13.84 -4.32 7.33
N THR A 42 14.64 -3.28 7.07
CA THR A 42 16.07 -3.28 7.36
C THR A 42 16.30 -3.46 8.86
N TYR A 43 15.53 -2.75 9.69
CA TYR A 43 15.54 -2.93 11.14
C TYR A 43 15.12 -4.34 11.54
N TYR A 44 13.99 -4.84 11.05
CA TYR A 44 13.45 -6.17 11.35
C TYR A 44 14.44 -7.31 11.08
N GLN A 45 15.23 -7.19 10.00
CA GLN A 45 16.22 -8.19 9.59
C GLN A 45 17.55 -8.07 10.35
N SER A 46 17.75 -7.00 11.12
CA SER A 46 18.99 -6.73 11.84
C SER A 46 19.15 -7.58 13.11
N GLU A 47 20.39 -7.72 13.58
CA GLU A 47 20.64 -8.25 14.92
C GLU A 47 20.10 -7.35 16.03
N GLN A 48 19.96 -6.05 15.76
CA GLN A 48 19.47 -5.09 16.74
C GLN A 48 18.01 -5.40 17.11
N TRP A 49 17.15 -5.65 16.13
CA TRP A 49 15.76 -6.04 16.38
C TRP A 49 15.69 -7.32 17.24
N ARG A 50 16.51 -8.33 16.95
CA ARG A 50 16.56 -9.57 17.76
C ARG A 50 16.93 -9.28 19.21
N ARG A 51 17.93 -8.44 19.45
CA ARG A 51 18.34 -8.05 20.80
C ARG A 51 17.24 -7.26 21.51
N ASP A 52 16.59 -6.34 20.82
CA ASP A 52 15.54 -5.51 21.40
C ASP A 52 14.30 -6.34 21.75
N TYR A 53 13.98 -7.33 20.92
CA TYR A 53 12.97 -8.36 21.19
C TYR A 53 13.32 -9.21 22.41
N GLU A 54 14.51 -9.82 22.43
CA GLU A 54 14.99 -10.68 23.53
C GLU A 54 15.06 -9.93 24.87
N ASN A 55 15.43 -8.65 24.84
CA ASN A 55 15.52 -7.81 26.03
C ASN A 55 14.19 -7.20 26.47
N ASN A 56 13.07 -7.49 25.78
CA ASN A 56 11.75 -6.89 26.04
C ASN A 56 11.80 -5.36 26.13
N VAL A 57 12.47 -4.71 25.17
CA VAL A 57 12.56 -3.25 25.13
C VAL A 57 11.15 -2.66 25.06
N ALA A 58 10.83 -1.75 25.99
CA ALA A 58 9.54 -1.08 26.02
C ALA A 58 9.47 -0.02 24.92
N VAL A 59 8.50 -0.17 24.03
CA VAL A 59 8.20 0.80 22.95
C VAL A 59 6.77 1.28 23.15
N GLU A 60 6.59 2.59 23.23
CA GLU A 60 5.26 3.19 23.27
C GLU A 60 4.57 2.96 21.93
N CYS A 61 3.34 2.45 21.97
CA CYS A 61 2.54 2.19 20.79
C CYS A 61 1.15 2.78 20.97
N ALA A 62 0.56 3.28 19.88
CA ALA A 62 -0.83 3.72 19.90
C ALA A 62 -1.76 2.52 20.11
N ASP A 63 -2.90 2.73 20.76
CA ASP A 63 -3.84 1.66 21.13
C ASP A 63 -4.33 0.80 19.94
N ASN A 64 -4.29 1.35 18.73
CA ASN A 64 -4.77 0.71 17.50
C ASN A 64 -3.65 0.12 16.63
N VAL A 65 -2.40 0.09 17.10
CA VAL A 65 -1.25 -0.41 16.33
C VAL A 65 -0.48 -1.43 17.18
N HIS A 66 0.05 -2.45 16.52
CA HIS A 66 0.93 -3.41 17.18
C HIS A 66 2.36 -2.87 17.24
N SER A 67 3.06 -3.15 18.33
CA SER A 67 4.48 -2.79 18.46
C SER A 67 5.31 -3.44 17.36
N ILE A 68 6.32 -2.71 16.85
CA ILE A 68 7.31 -3.24 15.89
C ILE A 68 8.18 -4.37 16.48
N LEU A 69 8.16 -4.53 17.80
CA LEU A 69 8.79 -5.64 18.53
C LEU A 69 7.81 -6.78 18.83
N SER A 70 6.56 -6.71 18.35
CA SER A 70 5.71 -7.90 18.36
C SER A 70 6.17 -8.90 17.29
N GLU A 71 5.92 -10.18 17.53
CA GLU A 71 6.37 -11.28 16.67
C GLU A 71 5.95 -11.10 15.20
N ASP A 72 4.72 -10.59 14.97
CA ASP A 72 4.14 -10.57 13.63
C ASP A 72 3.92 -9.16 13.03
N ALA A 73 4.05 -8.05 13.76
CA ALA A 73 3.64 -6.73 13.22
C ALA A 73 4.34 -6.35 11.92
N LEU A 74 5.68 -6.44 11.89
CA LEU A 74 6.44 -6.13 10.68
C LEU A 74 6.31 -7.21 9.62
N TRP A 75 6.14 -8.47 10.02
CA TRP A 75 5.89 -9.57 9.08
C TRP A 75 4.57 -9.40 8.33
N SER A 76 3.48 -9.08 9.04
CA SER A 76 2.16 -8.83 8.44
C SER A 76 2.21 -7.63 7.51
N ALA A 77 2.84 -6.52 7.92
CA ALA A 77 2.98 -5.33 7.08
C ALA A 77 3.74 -5.63 5.76
N LEU A 78 4.80 -6.44 5.82
CA LEU A 78 5.56 -6.87 4.63
C LEU A 78 4.73 -7.78 3.71
N THR A 79 3.97 -8.71 4.28
CA THR A 79 3.07 -9.59 3.52
C THR A 79 1.97 -8.77 2.83
N ASP A 80 1.29 -7.89 3.55
CA ASP A 80 0.25 -7.01 3.01
C ASP A 80 0.79 -6.15 1.86
N HIS A 81 1.99 -5.62 2.03
CA HIS A 81 2.66 -4.83 1.01
C HIS A 81 2.90 -5.63 -0.28
N GLN A 82 3.46 -6.84 -0.14
CA GLN A 82 3.72 -7.74 -1.26
C GLN A 82 2.43 -8.14 -1.97
N GLU A 83 1.38 -8.49 -1.23
CA GLU A 83 0.10 -8.87 -1.82
C GLU A 83 -0.51 -7.72 -2.63
N GLN A 84 -0.47 -6.49 -2.12
CA GLN A 84 -0.97 -5.34 -2.83
C GLN A 84 -0.16 -5.06 -4.10
N ALA A 85 1.16 -5.18 -4.06
CA ALA A 85 2.01 -5.06 -5.25
C ALA A 85 1.62 -6.07 -6.35
N ILE A 86 1.36 -7.33 -5.97
CA ILE A 86 0.89 -8.37 -6.89
C ILE A 86 -0.48 -8.03 -7.47
N ARG A 87 -1.42 -7.57 -6.63
CA ARG A 87 -2.77 -7.16 -7.08
C ARG A 87 -2.68 -6.03 -8.11
N TRP A 88 -1.89 -5.01 -7.84
CA TRP A 88 -1.73 -3.85 -8.74
C TRP A 88 -1.03 -4.22 -10.04
N MET A 89 -0.01 -5.08 -9.99
CA MET A 89 0.64 -5.61 -11.19
C MET A 89 -0.36 -6.32 -12.10
N ARG A 90 -1.22 -7.19 -11.54
CA ARG A 90 -2.27 -7.89 -12.30
C ARG A 90 -3.28 -6.91 -12.92
N LEU A 91 -3.75 -5.92 -12.16
CA LEU A 91 -4.64 -4.89 -12.67
C LEU A 91 -4.03 -4.12 -13.86
N GLY A 92 -2.72 -3.82 -13.80
CA GLY A 92 -2.01 -3.18 -14.89
C GLY A 92 -1.89 -4.06 -16.13
N LEU A 93 -1.61 -5.36 -15.96
CA LEU A 93 -1.54 -6.33 -17.06
C LEU A 93 -2.91 -6.51 -17.72
N ASP A 94 -3.98 -6.67 -16.93
CA ASP A 94 -5.35 -6.81 -17.44
C ASP A 94 -5.75 -5.60 -18.33
N ALA A 95 -5.26 -4.40 -18.01
CA ALA A 95 -5.52 -3.20 -18.80
C ALA A 95 -4.73 -3.11 -20.12
N ILE A 96 -3.66 -3.91 -20.28
CA ILE A 96 -2.81 -3.96 -21.49
C ILE A 96 -3.22 -5.11 -22.40
N ASP A 97 -3.64 -6.24 -21.84
CA ASP A 97 -3.97 -7.47 -22.57
C ASP A 97 -5.34 -7.42 -23.30
N HIS A 98 -6.03 -6.27 -23.31
CA HIS A 98 -7.32 -6.03 -23.99
C HIS A 98 -7.15 -5.21 -25.27
#